data_AF-A0A7J2QY49-F1
#
_entry.id   AF-A0A7J2QY49-F1
#
_cell.length_a   1.000
_cell.length_b   1.000
_cell.length_c   1.000
_cell.angle_alpha   90.00
_cell.angle_beta   90.00
_cell.angle_gamma   90.00
#
_symmetry.space_group_name_H-M   'P 1'
#
loop_
_entity.id
_entity.type
_entity.pdbx_description
1 polymer ?
#
loop_
_entity_poly.entity_id
_entity_poly.type
_entity_poly.pdbx_seq_one_letter_code
_entity_poly.pdbx_strand_id
1 'polypeptide(L)'
;MKISKTTAYWIKDNQYYNIDPGSHIEYIIKNPKLFNLTKNDIEYYFRLYNESLGVEGKAREAILYRLFKNHWIRMRTRGYKITFETSIFKNNSEIISDFLEYLIDNHIVYESDVVKFIIGGKVWKEKVEQIIRLYDYKSRKELIK
;
A
#
# COMPACT_ATOMS: atom_id res chain seq x y z
N MET A 1 -23.94 10.91 2.86
CA MET A 1 -23.77 9.56 2.28
C MET A 1 -22.32 9.40 1.90
N LYS A 2 -21.55 8.53 2.56
CA LYS A 2 -20.15 8.26 2.17
C LYS A 2 -20.17 7.46 0.86
N ILE A 3 -19.97 8.12 -0.27
CA ILE A 3 -19.72 7.43 -1.54
C ILE A 3 -18.23 7.10 -1.53
N SER A 4 -17.87 5.93 -1.00
CA SER A 4 -16.46 5.53 -1.02
C SER A 4 -16.07 5.19 -2.46
N LYS A 5 -15.33 6.09 -3.08
CA LYS A 5 -14.63 5.83 -4.34
C LYS A 5 -13.65 4.67 -4.09
N THR A 6 -13.78 3.58 -4.86
CA THR A 6 -12.73 2.56 -4.93
C THR A 6 -11.49 3.26 -5.44
N THR A 7 -10.43 3.23 -4.64
CA THR A 7 -9.16 3.79 -5.04
C THR A 7 -8.00 2.89 -4.65
N ALA A 8 -6.92 2.97 -5.41
CA ALA A 8 -5.76 2.14 -5.17
C ALA A 8 -4.47 2.91 -5.42
N TYR A 9 -3.47 2.63 -4.57
CA TYR A 9 -2.18 3.30 -4.61
C TYR A 9 -1.03 2.32 -4.40
N TRP A 10 0.09 2.66 -5.02
CA TRP A 10 1.42 2.27 -4.56
C TRP A 10 2.05 3.43 -3.81
N ILE A 11 2.74 3.14 -2.70
CA ILE A 11 3.38 4.16 -1.86
C ILE A 11 4.82 3.73 -1.60
N LYS A 12 5.75 4.68 -1.75
CA LYS A 12 7.17 4.49 -1.42
C LYS A 12 7.85 5.85 -1.26
N ASP A 13 8.71 6.00 -0.26
CA ASP A 13 9.57 7.19 -0.05
C ASP A 13 8.80 8.52 -0.19
N ASN A 14 7.65 8.65 0.49
CA ASN A 14 6.70 9.79 0.44
C ASN A 14 6.10 10.10 -0.94
N GLN A 15 6.20 9.19 -1.90
CA GLN A 15 5.54 9.28 -3.20
C GLN A 15 4.32 8.37 -3.25
N TYR A 16 3.23 8.90 -3.79
CA TYR A 16 1.94 8.21 -3.91
C TYR A 16 1.57 8.06 -5.39
N TYR A 17 1.46 6.82 -5.84
CA TYR A 17 1.15 6.48 -7.22
C TYR A 17 -0.29 6.00 -7.29
N ASN A 18 -1.21 6.87 -7.72
CA ASN A 18 -2.60 6.49 -7.96
C ASN A 18 -2.66 5.55 -9.17
N ILE A 19 -3.32 4.39 -9.01
CA ILE A 19 -3.42 3.37 -10.05
C ILE A 19 -4.83 3.23 -10.65
N ASP A 20 -5.75 4.15 -10.35
CA ASP A 20 -7.10 4.15 -10.89
C ASP A 20 -7.19 4.91 -12.23
N PRO A 21 -7.89 4.36 -13.24
CA PRO A 21 -8.43 3.00 -13.28
C PRO A 21 -7.33 1.96 -13.53
N GLY A 22 -7.38 0.81 -12.84
CA GLY A 22 -6.41 -0.27 -13.07
C GLY A 22 -6.24 -1.24 -11.90
N SER A 23 -5.24 -2.11 -12.02
CA SER A 23 -4.82 -3.03 -10.95
C SER A 23 -3.35 -2.83 -10.59
N HIS A 24 -2.99 -3.19 -9.35
CA HIS A 24 -1.61 -3.08 -8.88
C HIS A 24 -0.63 -3.87 -9.74
N ILE A 25 -1.01 -5.06 -10.21
CA ILE A 25 -0.16 -5.91 -11.05
C ILE A 25 0.01 -5.33 -12.46
N GLU A 26 -1.07 -4.82 -13.05
CA GLU A 26 -1.02 -4.16 -14.35
C GLU A 26 -0.11 -2.93 -14.32
N TYR A 27 -0.18 -2.14 -13.24
CA TYR A 27 0.68 -0.98 -13.06
C TYR A 27 2.16 -1.35 -12.96
N ILE A 28 2.50 -2.47 -12.30
CA ILE A 28 3.87 -3.02 -12.26
C ILE A 28 4.31 -3.45 -13.66
N ILE A 29 3.46 -4.19 -14.40
CA ILE A 29 3.77 -4.67 -15.75
C ILE A 29 4.04 -3.49 -16.71
N LYS A 30 3.26 -2.41 -16.60
CA LYS A 30 3.42 -1.21 -17.43
C LYS A 30 4.63 -0.36 -17.02
N ASN A 31 5.00 -0.36 -15.73
CA ASN A 31 6.05 0.51 -15.18
C ASN A 31 7.14 -0.27 -14.44
N PRO A 32 7.77 -1.31 -15.04
CA PRO A 32 8.66 -2.21 -14.31
C PRO A 32 9.85 -1.48 -13.69
N LYS A 33 10.40 -0.46 -14.38
CA LYS A 33 11.53 0.34 -13.92
C LYS A 33 11.24 1.08 -12.60
N LEU A 34 10.01 1.55 -12.41
CA LEU A 34 9.59 2.21 -11.17
C LEU A 34 9.79 1.27 -9.97
N PHE A 35 9.51 -0.01 -10.15
CA PHE A 35 9.61 -1.03 -9.11
C PHE A 35 11.00 -1.66 -9.00
N ASN A 36 12.00 -1.12 -9.69
CA ASN A 36 13.33 -1.72 -9.84
C ASN A 36 13.25 -3.17 -10.36
N LEU A 37 12.39 -3.37 -11.37
CA LEU A 37 12.20 -4.62 -12.10
C LEU A 37 12.48 -4.40 -13.59
N THR A 38 12.82 -5.47 -14.27
CA THR A 38 12.79 -5.55 -15.74
C THR A 38 11.55 -6.30 -16.21
N LYS A 39 11.23 -6.18 -17.50
CA LYS A 39 10.20 -7.03 -18.12
C LYS A 39 10.54 -8.53 -17.95
N ASN A 40 11.82 -8.89 -18.08
CA ASN A 40 12.30 -10.25 -17.90
C ASN A 40 12.12 -10.76 -16.46
N ASP A 41 12.31 -9.90 -15.44
CA ASP A 41 12.01 -10.24 -14.05
C ASP A 41 10.54 -10.64 -13.89
N ILE A 42 9.63 -9.83 -14.43
CA ILE A 42 8.19 -10.05 -14.30
C ILE A 42 7.79 -11.33 -15.03
N GLU A 43 8.19 -11.47 -16.30
CA GLU A 43 7.90 -12.66 -17.09
C GLU A 43 8.49 -13.93 -16.47
N TYR A 44 9.66 -13.83 -15.84
CA TYR A 44 10.24 -14.95 -15.10
C TYR A 44 9.30 -15.47 -14.01
N TYR A 45 8.71 -14.60 -13.19
CA TYR A 45 7.76 -15.02 -12.15
C TYR A 45 6.50 -15.68 -12.75
N PHE A 46 5.94 -15.12 -13.82
CA PHE A 46 4.76 -15.70 -14.47
C PHE A 46 5.06 -17.09 -15.08
N ARG A 47 6.20 -17.24 -15.75
CA ARG A 47 6.65 -18.55 -16.26
C ARG A 47 6.93 -19.55 -15.14
N LEU A 48 7.55 -19.12 -14.04
CA LEU A 48 7.89 -19.97 -12.90
C LEU A 48 6.65 -20.66 -12.32
N TYR A 49 5.50 -19.98 -12.31
CA TYR A 49 4.23 -20.53 -11.80
C TYR A 49 3.29 -21.03 -12.90
N ASN A 50 3.72 -21.05 -14.17
CA ASN A 50 2.89 -21.40 -15.32
C ASN A 50 1.58 -20.58 -15.41
N GLU A 51 1.67 -19.29 -15.08
CA GLU A 51 0.55 -18.34 -15.10
C GLU A 51 0.68 -17.40 -16.31
N SER A 52 -0.44 -17.05 -16.95
CA SER A 52 -0.43 -16.03 -18.00
C SER A 52 -0.15 -14.65 -17.43
N LEU A 53 0.61 -13.84 -18.16
CA LEU A 53 0.99 -12.48 -17.73
C LEU A 53 -0.25 -11.65 -17.35
N GLY A 54 -0.24 -11.09 -16.14
CA GLY A 54 -1.34 -10.28 -15.62
C GLY A 54 -2.45 -11.06 -14.92
N VAL A 55 -2.43 -12.40 -14.93
CA VAL A 55 -3.36 -13.21 -14.14
C VAL A 55 -3.02 -13.09 -12.65
N GLU A 56 -4.05 -12.88 -11.82
CA GLU A 56 -3.88 -12.85 -10.38
C GLU A 56 -3.66 -14.28 -9.85
N GLY A 57 -2.47 -14.54 -9.29
CA GLY A 57 -2.10 -15.85 -8.76
C GLY A 57 -0.79 -15.83 -7.98
N LYS A 58 -0.06 -16.94 -7.98
CA LYS A 58 1.21 -17.12 -7.26
C LYS A 58 2.32 -16.23 -7.82
N ALA A 59 2.32 -15.95 -9.13
CA ALA A 59 3.29 -15.03 -9.72
C ALA A 59 3.11 -13.61 -9.17
N ARG A 60 1.86 -13.16 -9.04
CA ARG A 60 1.54 -11.88 -8.40
C ARG A 60 2.03 -11.88 -6.94
N GLU A 61 1.74 -12.92 -6.17
CA GLU A 61 2.17 -13.00 -4.77
C GLU A 61 3.69 -12.93 -4.61
N ALA A 62 4.43 -13.63 -5.46
CA ALA A 62 5.90 -13.59 -5.47
C ALA A 62 6.45 -12.19 -5.79
N ILE A 63 5.87 -11.52 -6.79
CA ILE A 63 6.24 -10.14 -7.14
C ILE A 63 5.92 -9.21 -5.96
N LEU A 64 4.70 -9.26 -5.41
CA LEU A 64 4.27 -8.44 -4.28
C LEU A 64 5.21 -8.62 -3.08
N TYR A 65 5.58 -9.86 -2.75
CA TYR A 65 6.50 -10.15 -1.66
C TYR A 65 7.88 -9.51 -1.87
N ARG A 66 8.42 -9.54 -3.11
CA ARG A 66 9.66 -8.82 -3.46
C ARG A 66 9.50 -7.31 -3.28
N LEU A 67 8.38 -6.73 -3.72
CA LEU A 67 8.13 -5.29 -3.57
C LEU A 67 8.01 -4.89 -2.10
N PHE A 68 7.29 -5.67 -1.29
CA PHE A 68 7.14 -5.41 0.14
C PHE A 68 8.48 -5.48 0.88
N LYS A 69 9.37 -6.40 0.51
CA LYS A 69 10.75 -6.42 1.02
C LYS A 69 11.53 -5.16 0.67
N ASN A 70 11.22 -4.53 -0.46
CA ASN A 70 11.81 -3.28 -0.92
C ASN A 70 10.99 -2.05 -0.46
N HIS A 71 10.33 -2.16 0.69
CA HIS A 71 9.58 -1.09 1.36
C HIS A 71 8.42 -0.47 0.55
N TRP A 72 7.97 -1.11 -0.51
CA TRP A 72 6.71 -0.71 -1.14
C TRP A 72 5.53 -1.00 -0.22
N ILE A 73 4.56 -0.10 -0.21
CA ILE A 73 3.30 -0.25 0.50
C ILE A 73 2.18 -0.23 -0.54
N ARG A 74 1.30 -1.22 -0.46
CA ARG A 74 0.10 -1.30 -1.28
C ARG A 74 -1.09 -0.77 -0.48
N MET A 75 -1.80 0.23 -1.00
CA MET A 75 -3.07 0.69 -0.43
C MET A 75 -4.22 0.42 -1.40
N ARG A 76 -5.36 -0.01 -0.86
CA ARG A 76 -6.62 -0.10 -1.59
C ARG A 76 -7.82 0.23 -0.71
N THR A 77 -8.76 1.00 -1.25
CA THR A 77 -10.12 1.14 -0.74
C THR A 77 -11.09 0.31 -1.58
N ARG A 78 -12.03 -0.38 -0.93
CA ARG A 78 -13.14 -1.10 -1.58
C ARG A 78 -14.39 -0.91 -0.75
N GLY A 79 -15.30 -0.04 -1.17
CA GLY A 79 -16.36 0.38 -0.25
C GLY A 79 -15.73 1.08 0.97
N TYR A 80 -16.25 0.77 2.15
CA TYR A 80 -15.73 1.23 3.44
C TYR A 80 -14.45 0.52 3.92
N LYS A 81 -13.91 -0.42 3.13
CA LYS A 81 -12.74 -1.21 3.53
C LYS A 81 -11.47 -0.53 3.04
N ILE A 82 -10.66 -0.03 3.97
CA ILE A 82 -9.31 0.49 3.70
C ILE A 82 -8.32 -0.61 4.05
N THR A 83 -7.41 -0.96 3.14
CA THR A 83 -6.38 -1.97 3.38
C THR A 83 -5.01 -1.45 2.97
N PHE A 84 -4.07 -1.51 3.90
CA PHE A 84 -2.63 -1.34 3.65
C PHE A 84 -1.96 -2.70 3.75
N GLU A 85 -1.02 -2.97 2.84
CA GLU A 85 -0.21 -4.18 2.85
C GLU A 85 1.26 -3.86 2.63
N THR A 86 2.11 -4.42 3.49
CA THR A 86 3.56 -4.22 3.49
C THR A 86 4.27 -5.36 4.22
N SER A 87 5.61 -5.40 4.19
CA SER A 87 6.41 -6.37 4.97
C SER A 87 6.72 -5.87 6.38
N ILE A 88 6.83 -4.55 6.58
CA ILE A 88 7.30 -3.93 7.83
C ILE A 88 6.44 -2.70 8.12
N PHE A 89 5.78 -2.66 9.29
CA PHE A 89 4.99 -1.50 9.71
C PHE A 89 5.85 -0.41 10.34
N LYS A 90 6.81 -0.77 11.20
CA LYS A 90 7.61 0.21 11.98
C LYS A 90 8.37 1.20 11.10
N ASN A 91 8.79 0.80 9.90
CA ASN A 91 9.52 1.67 8.97
C ASN A 91 8.60 2.51 8.06
N ASN A 92 7.29 2.22 8.05
CA ASN A 92 6.34 2.76 7.07
C ASN A 92 5.21 3.57 7.71
N SER A 93 4.81 3.21 8.92
CA SER A 93 4.54 4.09 10.04
C SER A 93 4.26 5.57 9.73
N GLU A 94 5.31 6.39 9.56
CA GLU A 94 5.20 7.84 9.32
C GLU A 94 4.59 8.12 7.95
N ILE A 95 5.12 7.50 6.90
CA ILE A 95 4.59 7.56 5.52
C ILE A 95 3.10 7.20 5.47
N ILE A 96 2.67 6.21 6.25
CA ILE A 96 1.27 5.78 6.35
C ILE A 96 0.43 6.86 7.04
N SER A 97 0.96 7.52 8.08
CA SER A 97 0.29 8.61 8.77
C SER A 97 0.08 9.80 7.84
N ASP A 98 1.16 10.30 7.22
CA ASP A 98 1.13 11.41 6.28
C ASP A 98 0.17 11.13 5.12
N PHE A 99 0.20 9.89 4.63
CA PHE A 99 -0.70 9.49 3.56
C PHE A 99 -2.16 9.40 4.02
N LEU A 100 -2.45 8.97 5.26
CA LEU A 100 -3.81 8.98 5.80
C LEU A 100 -4.34 10.40 5.95
N GLU A 101 -3.52 11.36 6.36
CA GLU A 101 -3.87 12.79 6.40
C GLU A 101 -4.19 13.30 5.00
N TYR A 102 -3.34 13.02 4.01
CA TYR A 102 -3.62 13.31 2.60
C TYR A 102 -4.98 12.75 2.14
N LEU A 103 -5.32 11.51 2.52
CA LEU A 103 -6.59 10.90 2.16
C LEU A 103 -7.79 11.56 2.87
N ILE A 104 -7.62 12.05 4.09
CA ILE A 104 -8.65 12.80 4.84
C ILE A 104 -8.91 14.14 4.17
N ASP A 105 -7.85 14.88 3.85
CA ASP A 105 -7.91 16.20 3.21
C ASP A 105 -8.59 16.13 1.83
N ASN A 106 -8.44 15.01 1.14
CA ASN A 106 -9.08 14.73 -0.14
C ASN A 106 -10.44 14.03 -0.03
N HIS A 107 -10.99 13.90 1.18
CA HIS A 107 -12.29 13.28 1.48
C HIS A 107 -12.42 11.83 0.96
N ILE A 108 -11.32 11.09 0.89
CA ILE A 108 -11.28 9.68 0.47
C ILE A 108 -11.54 8.76 1.67
N VAL A 109 -10.98 9.11 2.82
CA VAL A 109 -11.17 8.40 4.10
C VAL A 109 -11.53 9.41 5.19
N TYR A 110 -12.00 8.92 6.33
CA TYR A 110 -12.33 9.75 7.48
C TYR A 110 -11.65 9.20 8.73
N GLU A 111 -11.41 10.06 9.72
CA GLU A 111 -10.80 9.71 11.00
C GLU A 111 -11.48 8.53 11.73
N SER A 112 -12.79 8.41 11.55
CA SER A 112 -13.61 7.34 12.14
C SER A 112 -13.44 5.97 11.47
N ASP A 113 -12.84 5.93 10.28
CA ASP A 113 -12.72 4.71 9.50
C ASP A 113 -11.71 3.74 10.10
N VAL A 114 -11.91 2.44 9.85
CA VAL A 114 -11.02 1.37 10.30
C VAL A 114 -10.14 0.93 9.13
N VAL A 115 -8.83 1.00 9.36
CA VAL A 115 -7.81 0.53 8.44
C VAL A 115 -7.45 -0.90 8.78
N LYS A 116 -7.43 -1.77 7.77
CA LYS A 116 -6.83 -3.11 7.86
C LYS A 116 -5.38 -3.05 7.42
N PHE A 117 -4.46 -3.48 8.28
CA PHE A 117 -3.07 -3.71 7.92
C PHE A 117 -2.82 -5.19 7.68
N ILE A 118 -2.15 -5.51 6.59
CA ILE A 118 -1.60 -6.83 6.29
C ILE A 118 -0.08 -6.68 6.31
N ILE A 119 0.57 -7.17 7.37
CA ILE A 119 2.00 -7.00 7.61
C ILE A 119 2.65 -8.37 7.69
N GLY A 120 3.44 -8.73 6.68
CA GLY A 120 4.11 -10.04 6.65
C GLY A 120 3.15 -11.22 6.82
N GLY A 121 1.94 -11.13 6.26
CA GLY A 121 0.88 -12.13 6.38
C GLY A 121 0.02 -12.05 7.66
N LYS A 122 0.39 -11.22 8.64
CA LYS A 122 -0.42 -10.96 9.84
C LYS A 122 -1.42 -9.85 9.58
N VAL A 123 -2.61 -9.97 10.16
CA VAL A 123 -3.66 -8.97 10.03
C VAL A 123 -3.80 -8.19 11.34
N TRP A 124 -3.80 -6.86 11.22
CA TRP A 124 -4.11 -5.94 12.29
C TRP A 124 -5.16 -4.93 11.80
N LYS A 125 -5.93 -4.35 12.72
CA LYS A 125 -6.92 -3.33 12.40
C LYS A 125 -6.81 -2.20 13.39
N GLU A 126 -6.91 -0.98 12.89
CA GLU A 126 -6.86 0.21 13.73
C GLU A 126 -7.69 1.34 13.14
N LYS A 127 -8.20 2.24 13.98
CA LYS A 127 -8.87 3.45 13.50
C LYS A 127 -7.87 4.47 12.97
N VAL A 128 -8.27 5.22 11.94
CA VAL A 128 -7.47 6.31 11.35
C VAL A 128 -7.03 7.32 12.42
N GLU A 129 -7.97 7.79 13.26
CA GLU A 129 -7.67 8.74 14.35
C GLU A 129 -6.59 8.23 15.33
N GLN A 130 -6.53 6.92 15.57
CA GLN A 130 -5.55 6.35 16.50
C GLN A 130 -4.17 6.25 15.86
N ILE A 131 -4.10 5.93 14.56
CA ILE A 131 -2.85 5.88 13.80
C ILE A 131 -2.19 7.25 13.78
N ILE A 132 -2.95 8.30 13.41
CA ILE A 132 -2.45 9.68 13.32
C ILE A 132 -1.93 10.15 14.68
N ARG A 133 -2.73 9.97 15.75
CA ARG A 133 -2.33 10.37 17.12
C ARG A 133 -1.06 9.66 17.61
N LEU A 134 -0.89 8.38 17.29
CA LEU A 134 0.29 7.62 17.68
C LEU A 134 1.57 8.18 17.04
N TYR A 135 1.49 8.76 15.84
CA TYR A 135 2.62 9.39 15.16
C TYR A 135 2.88 10.80 15.63
N ASP A 136 1.84 11.64 15.70
CA ASP A 136 1.92 12.97 16.28
C ASP A 136 2.63 12.97 17.65
N TYR A 137 2.31 11.98 18.50
CA TYR A 137 2.94 11.83 19.80
C TYR A 137 4.43 11.46 19.74
N LYS A 138 4.83 10.61 18.78
CA LYS A 138 6.23 10.18 18.61
C LYS A 138 7.08 11.32 18.04
N SER A 139 6.61 11.99 16.99
CA SER A 139 7.31 13.11 16.36
C SER A 139 7.54 14.26 17.36
N ARG A 140 6.55 14.54 18.23
CA ARG A 140 6.69 15.53 19.31
C ARG A 140 7.69 15.13 20.40
N LYS A 141 7.89 13.82 20.67
CA LYS A 141 8.87 13.36 21.66
C LYS A 141 10.31 13.42 21.15
N GLU A 142 10.53 13.24 19.85
CA GLU A 142 11.85 13.32 19.24
C GLU A 142 12.35 14.76 19.11
N LEU A 143 11.44 15.75 19.07
CA LEU A 143 11.75 17.19 19.09
C LEU A 143 12.12 17.75 20.49
N ILE A 144 12.00 16.95 21.55
CA ILE A 144 12.28 17.36 22.96
C ILE A 144 13.57 16.67 23.47
N LYS A 145 14.45 16.23 22.58
CA LYS A 145 15.79 15.72 22.92
C LYS A 145 16.86 16.59 22.27
#